data_AF-A0A8K0IQL3-F1
#
_entry.id   AF-A0A8K0IQL3-F1
#
_cell.length_a   1.000
_cell.length_b   1.000
_cell.length_c   1.000
_cell.angle_alpha   90.00
_cell.angle_beta   90.00
_cell.angle_gamma   90.00
#
_symmetry.space_group_name_H-M   'P 1'
#
loop_
_entity.id
_entity.type
_entity.pdbx_description
1 polymer ?
#
loop_
_entity_poly.entity_id
_entity_poly.type
_entity_poly.pdbx_seq_one_letter_code
_entity_poly.pdbx_strand_id
1 'polypeptide(L)'
;MTSRNHAPIVQILIAGGDQGSVDSDGNALPTLVYMGREKRSQHHHNFKAGAMNALIRASSEMSNSPVILNLDCDMYSNNSESIRDALCFFLDEENGHDIGFVQYPQVFDNITKSDLYDNSVNVITQITSPWFVPFAFVTIGKHVYGLVESLQCAKVSDGDASKRYEQEVMEFGSASSIFVIIASIAMLNLFCLVGGLRRLVVDGGIIGLEPLFIQILLCGLVVAIHLPIYEALFIRKDEGSLPLSVTFLSLGFAILASLLTIV
;
A
#
# COMPACT_ATOMS: atom_id res chain seq x y z
N MET A 1 -1.30 26.40 -24.19
CA MET A 1 -2.06 25.17 -23.87
C MET A 1 -2.53 25.28 -22.42
N THR A 2 -3.81 25.06 -22.13
CA THR A 2 -4.28 25.01 -20.72
C THR A 2 -4.24 23.57 -20.23
N SER A 3 -3.87 23.34 -18.96
CA SER A 3 -3.76 21.99 -18.37
C SER A 3 -5.06 21.16 -18.48
N ARG A 4 -6.22 21.83 -18.66
CA ARG A 4 -7.54 21.21 -18.75
C ARG A 4 -8.06 21.02 -20.19
N ASN A 5 -7.42 21.63 -21.19
CA ASN A 5 -7.87 21.53 -22.57
C ASN A 5 -6.68 21.61 -23.54
N HIS A 6 -6.26 20.45 -24.03
CA HIS A 6 -5.19 20.33 -25.03
C HIS A 6 -5.31 19.02 -25.81
N ALA A 7 -4.83 19.05 -27.05
CA ALA A 7 -4.67 17.89 -27.92
C ALA A 7 -3.65 16.88 -27.34
N PRO A 8 -3.64 15.62 -27.81
CA PRO A 8 -2.58 14.69 -27.44
C PRO A 8 -1.24 15.13 -28.06
N ILE A 9 -0.16 14.77 -27.38
CA ILE A 9 1.21 15.03 -27.80
C ILE A 9 1.94 13.69 -27.76
N VAL A 10 2.58 13.31 -28.86
CA VAL A 10 3.49 12.15 -28.92
C VAL A 10 4.75 12.63 -29.62
N GLN A 11 5.89 12.48 -28.95
CA GLN A 11 7.17 12.94 -29.47
C GLN A 11 8.25 11.90 -29.18
N ILE A 12 8.96 11.47 -30.21
CA ILE A 12 10.15 10.64 -30.07
C ILE A 12 11.30 11.59 -29.76
N LEU A 13 11.85 11.49 -28.54
CA LEU A 13 12.95 12.33 -28.06
C LEU A 13 14.31 11.70 -28.42
N ILE A 14 14.38 10.37 -28.36
CA ILE A 14 15.54 9.58 -28.79
C ILE A 14 15.00 8.48 -29.69
N ALA A 15 15.45 8.44 -30.95
CA ALA A 15 15.11 7.38 -31.90
C ALA A 15 16.21 6.30 -31.85
N GLY A 16 16.00 5.25 -31.06
CA GLY A 16 16.97 4.19 -30.89
C GLY A 16 17.22 3.45 -32.21
N GLY A 17 18.50 3.23 -32.54
CA GLY A 17 18.92 2.58 -33.79
C GLY A 17 19.28 3.53 -34.94
N ASP A 18 19.00 4.84 -34.81
CA ASP A 18 19.48 5.83 -35.77
C ASP A 18 20.94 6.24 -35.49
N GLN A 19 21.71 6.55 -36.53
CA GLN A 19 23.15 6.90 -36.43
C GLN A 19 23.43 8.12 -35.52
N GLY A 20 22.43 8.95 -35.24
CA GLY A 20 22.54 10.12 -34.36
C GLY A 20 22.18 9.87 -32.89
N SER A 21 21.66 8.69 -32.53
CA SER A 21 21.18 8.35 -31.18
C SER A 21 22.14 7.39 -30.47
N VAL A 22 23.42 7.76 -30.41
CA VAL A 22 24.47 6.97 -29.76
C VAL A 22 25.07 7.72 -28.57
N ASP A 23 25.61 6.98 -27.60
CA ASP A 23 26.39 7.54 -26.50
C ASP A 23 27.79 8.01 -26.96
N SER A 24 28.60 8.52 -26.04
CA SER A 24 29.97 8.96 -26.32
C SER A 24 30.90 7.85 -26.81
N ASP A 25 30.55 6.60 -26.53
CA ASP A 25 31.32 5.41 -26.89
C ASP A 25 30.82 4.77 -28.20
N GLY A 26 29.76 5.35 -28.80
CA GLY A 26 29.15 4.90 -30.04
C GLY A 26 28.09 3.80 -29.87
N ASN A 27 27.66 3.49 -28.64
CA ASN A 27 26.62 2.50 -28.39
C ASN A 27 25.23 3.12 -28.61
N ALA A 28 24.31 2.35 -29.19
CA ALA A 28 22.94 2.79 -29.44
C ALA A 28 22.18 3.04 -28.12
N LEU A 29 21.50 4.19 -28.05
CA LEU A 29 20.63 4.53 -26.92
C LEU A 29 19.22 3.92 -27.10
N PRO A 30 18.52 3.62 -25.99
CA PRO A 30 17.14 3.17 -26.04
C PRO A 30 16.21 4.27 -26.58
N THR A 31 15.17 3.86 -27.30
CA THR A 31 14.13 4.78 -27.77
C THR A 31 13.41 5.43 -26.60
N LEU A 32 13.34 6.76 -26.58
CA LEU A 32 12.65 7.54 -25.57
C LEU A 32 11.47 8.27 -26.21
N VAL A 33 10.26 8.01 -25.70
CA VAL A 33 9.01 8.60 -26.20
C VAL A 33 8.37 9.42 -25.10
N TYR A 34 8.12 10.69 -25.39
CA TYR A 34 7.28 11.55 -24.57
C TYR A 34 5.83 11.48 -25.04
N MET A 35 4.90 11.28 -24.10
CA MET A 35 3.47 11.21 -24.37
C MET A 35 2.67 12.11 -23.41
N GLY A 36 1.87 13.00 -23.98
CA GLY A 36 0.80 13.73 -23.30
C GLY A 36 -0.55 13.29 -23.83
N ARG A 37 -1.43 12.78 -22.97
CA ARG A 37 -2.80 12.41 -23.37
C ARG A 37 -3.63 13.65 -23.69
N GLU A 38 -4.61 13.51 -24.57
CA GLU A 38 -5.64 14.54 -24.74
C GLU A 38 -6.38 14.80 -23.42
N LYS A 39 -6.69 16.06 -23.14
CA LYS A 39 -7.57 16.45 -22.02
C LYS A 39 -8.66 17.39 -22.51
N ARG A 40 -9.89 17.14 -22.07
CA ARG A 40 -11.08 17.99 -22.28
C ARG A 40 -11.80 18.16 -20.95
N SER A 41 -12.31 19.35 -20.67
CA SER A 41 -13.01 19.66 -19.40
C SER A 41 -14.25 18.81 -19.14
N GLN A 42 -14.89 18.30 -20.20
CA GLN A 42 -16.11 17.49 -20.13
C GLN A 42 -15.85 15.99 -19.89
N HIS A 43 -14.59 15.54 -19.90
CA HIS A 43 -14.25 14.12 -19.83
C HIS A 43 -13.41 13.81 -18.59
N HIS A 44 -13.85 12.83 -17.81
CA HIS A 44 -13.07 12.31 -16.69
C HIS A 44 -11.82 11.59 -17.21
N HIS A 45 -10.64 11.95 -16.68
CA HIS A 45 -9.36 11.47 -17.18
C HIS A 45 -8.73 10.34 -16.33
N ASN A 46 -9.41 9.91 -15.25
CA ASN A 46 -9.05 8.77 -14.41
C ASN A 46 -7.59 8.78 -13.90
N PHE A 47 -7.04 9.97 -13.63
CA PHE A 47 -5.70 10.20 -13.08
C PHE A 47 -4.63 9.22 -13.61
N LYS A 48 -3.99 8.46 -12.71
CA LYS A 48 -2.89 7.52 -12.98
C LYS A 48 -3.37 6.32 -13.82
N ALA A 49 -4.52 5.74 -13.49
CA ALA A 49 -5.08 4.60 -14.24
C ALA A 49 -5.34 4.95 -15.71
N GLY A 50 -5.94 6.11 -15.97
CA GLY A 50 -6.15 6.58 -17.34
C GLY A 50 -4.83 6.89 -18.07
N ALA A 51 -3.78 7.30 -17.34
CA ALA A 51 -2.46 7.54 -17.92
C ALA A 51 -1.84 6.24 -18.39
N MET A 52 -1.81 5.25 -17.51
CA MET A 52 -1.27 3.92 -17.78
C MET A 52 -1.99 3.24 -18.94
N ASN A 53 -3.32 3.29 -18.97
CA ASN A 53 -4.11 2.69 -20.06
C ASN A 53 -3.81 3.32 -21.43
N ALA A 54 -3.54 4.63 -21.49
CA ALA A 54 -3.16 5.27 -22.75
C ALA A 54 -1.73 4.91 -23.16
N LEU A 55 -0.82 4.82 -22.18
CA LEU A 55 0.57 4.42 -22.41
C LEU A 55 0.64 2.99 -22.98
N ILE A 56 -0.13 2.06 -22.44
CA ILE A 56 -0.19 0.67 -22.93
C ILE A 56 -0.68 0.63 -24.38
N ARG A 57 -1.75 1.37 -24.70
CA ARG A 57 -2.26 1.45 -26.08
C ARG A 57 -1.26 2.06 -27.04
N ALA A 58 -0.58 3.14 -26.65
CA ALA A 58 0.46 3.74 -27.48
C ALA A 58 1.65 2.80 -27.65
N SER A 59 2.10 2.14 -26.58
CA SER A 59 3.20 1.18 -26.60
C SER A 59 2.91 -0.01 -27.52
N SER A 60 1.67 -0.50 -27.54
CA SER A 60 1.22 -1.58 -28.43
C SER A 60 1.42 -1.26 -29.91
N GLU A 61 1.25 0.01 -30.31
CA GLU A 61 1.45 0.45 -31.70
C GLU A 61 2.92 0.76 -32.00
N MET A 62 3.69 1.17 -31.00
CA MET A 62 5.07 1.64 -31.18
C MET A 62 6.12 0.53 -31.07
N SER A 63 6.04 -0.28 -30.01
CA SER A 63 7.04 -1.32 -29.71
C SER A 63 6.43 -2.72 -29.58
N ASN A 64 5.16 -2.80 -29.18
CA ASN A 64 4.45 -4.03 -28.89
C ASN A 64 5.22 -5.00 -27.97
N SER A 65 5.93 -4.44 -26.97
CA SER A 65 6.71 -5.22 -26.02
C SER A 65 5.80 -6.15 -25.18
N PRO A 66 6.20 -7.42 -24.96
CA PRO A 66 5.41 -8.38 -24.17
C PRO A 66 5.44 -8.09 -22.66
N VAL A 67 6.45 -7.35 -22.19
CA VAL A 67 6.64 -7.02 -20.78
C VAL A 67 6.64 -5.50 -20.62
N ILE A 68 5.97 -5.03 -19.58
CA ILE A 68 5.87 -3.61 -19.21
C ILE A 68 6.43 -3.45 -17.79
N LEU A 69 7.39 -2.54 -17.65
CA LEU A 69 7.89 -2.08 -16.36
C LEU A 69 7.23 -0.74 -16.01
N ASN A 70 6.53 -0.69 -14.88
CA ASN A 70 5.95 0.54 -14.36
C ASN A 70 6.84 1.11 -13.25
N LEU A 71 7.23 2.39 -13.36
CA LEU A 71 8.05 3.10 -12.37
C LEU A 71 7.45 4.48 -12.10
N ASP A 72 7.42 4.84 -10.82
CA ASP A 72 6.97 6.16 -10.37
C ASP A 72 8.12 7.19 -10.42
N CYS A 73 7.79 8.48 -10.47
CA CYS A 73 8.77 9.54 -10.70
C CYS A 73 9.70 9.83 -9.52
N ASP A 74 9.40 9.27 -8.35
CA ASP A 74 10.19 9.32 -7.12
C ASP A 74 10.92 8.00 -6.85
N MET A 75 10.87 7.05 -7.79
CA MET A 75 11.55 5.76 -7.70
C MET A 75 12.58 5.62 -8.83
N TYR A 76 13.68 4.94 -8.53
CA TYR A 76 14.70 4.57 -9.52
C TYR A 76 15.18 3.14 -9.27
N SER A 77 15.68 2.46 -10.31
CA SER A 77 16.34 1.16 -10.12
C SER A 77 17.75 1.40 -9.60
N ASN A 78 18.08 0.80 -8.46
CA ASN A 78 19.40 0.86 -7.84
C ASN A 78 20.33 -0.28 -8.29
N ASN A 79 19.81 -1.28 -9.01
CA ASN A 79 20.56 -2.39 -9.58
C ASN A 79 20.27 -2.49 -11.09
N SER A 80 21.32 -2.65 -11.90
CA SER A 80 21.19 -2.83 -13.35
C SER A 80 20.62 -4.19 -13.72
N GLU A 81 20.78 -5.20 -12.86
CA GLU A 81 20.30 -6.56 -13.13
C GLU A 81 18.80 -6.74 -12.84
N SER A 82 18.11 -5.78 -12.20
CA SER A 82 16.70 -5.92 -11.79
C SER A 82 15.76 -6.34 -12.93
N ILE A 83 15.98 -5.81 -14.14
CA ILE A 83 15.16 -6.18 -15.30
C ILE A 83 15.43 -7.62 -15.71
N ARG A 84 16.69 -8.05 -15.72
CA ARG A 84 17.10 -9.40 -16.06
C ARG A 84 16.55 -10.40 -15.04
N ASP A 85 16.67 -10.08 -13.75
CA ASP A 85 16.16 -10.91 -12.66
C ASP A 85 14.63 -11.04 -12.72
N ALA A 86 13.92 -9.96 -13.06
CA ALA A 86 12.47 -10.01 -13.28
C ALA A 86 12.09 -10.93 -14.45
N LEU A 87 12.84 -10.84 -15.56
CA LEU A 87 12.60 -11.65 -16.75
C LEU A 87 12.81 -13.15 -16.50
N CYS A 88 13.72 -13.54 -15.60
CA CYS A 88 13.91 -14.94 -15.23
C CYS A 88 12.62 -15.62 -14.74
N PHE A 89 11.74 -14.90 -14.04
CA PHE A 89 10.45 -15.44 -13.62
C PHE A 89 9.49 -15.63 -14.79
N PHE A 90 9.36 -14.64 -15.67
CA PHE A 90 8.46 -14.74 -16.83
C PHE A 90 8.94 -15.74 -17.89
N LEU A 91 10.25 -15.97 -17.97
CA LEU A 91 10.88 -16.89 -18.93
C LEU A 91 11.09 -18.30 -18.37
N ASP A 92 10.63 -18.59 -17.15
CA ASP A 92 10.64 -19.95 -16.62
C ASP A 92 9.74 -20.86 -17.45
N GLU A 93 10.30 -21.95 -17.98
CA GLU A 93 9.57 -22.88 -18.86
C GLU A 93 8.44 -23.60 -18.13
N GLU A 94 8.60 -23.85 -16.83
CA GLU A 94 7.63 -24.60 -16.02
C GLU A 94 6.52 -23.69 -15.50
N ASN A 95 6.85 -22.56 -14.86
CA ASN A 95 5.85 -21.74 -14.15
C ASN A 95 5.65 -20.34 -14.76
N GLY A 96 6.47 -19.91 -15.72
CA GLY A 96 6.46 -18.52 -16.21
C GLY A 96 5.12 -18.10 -16.83
N HIS A 97 4.39 -19.05 -17.40
CA HIS A 97 3.07 -18.82 -18.00
C HIS A 97 1.96 -18.51 -16.98
N ASP A 98 2.17 -18.85 -15.70
CA ASP A 98 1.23 -18.56 -14.61
C ASP A 98 1.53 -17.22 -13.91
N ILE A 99 2.62 -16.55 -14.29
CA ILE A 99 3.07 -15.31 -13.64
C ILE A 99 2.54 -14.09 -14.39
N GLY A 100 1.59 -13.38 -13.76
CA GLY A 100 1.03 -12.15 -14.33
C GLY A 100 1.86 -10.88 -14.09
N PHE A 101 2.65 -10.83 -13.00
CA PHE A 101 3.53 -9.71 -12.68
C PHE A 101 4.61 -10.13 -11.66
N VAL A 102 5.73 -9.40 -11.64
CA VAL A 102 6.80 -9.53 -10.62
C VAL A 102 6.86 -8.22 -9.85
N GLN A 103 6.63 -8.28 -8.53
CA GLN A 103 6.68 -7.11 -7.65
C GLN A 103 8.03 -7.02 -6.95
N TYR A 104 8.72 -5.90 -7.14
CA TYR A 104 9.92 -5.57 -6.38
C TYR A 104 9.57 -4.80 -5.09
N PRO A 105 10.30 -5.03 -3.99
CA PRO A 105 10.15 -4.23 -2.78
C PRO A 105 10.56 -2.78 -3.07
N GLN A 106 9.74 -1.83 -2.62
CA GLN A 106 10.07 -0.40 -2.67
C GLN A 106 10.87 -0.05 -1.41
N VAL A 107 12.05 0.52 -1.60
CA VAL A 107 12.91 0.98 -0.51
C VAL A 107 13.02 2.49 -0.61
N PHE A 108 12.69 3.19 0.48
CA PHE A 108 12.75 4.64 0.55
C PHE A 108 14.04 5.11 1.22
N ASP A 109 14.63 6.17 0.67
CA ASP A 109 15.78 6.85 1.26
C ASP A 109 15.32 7.88 2.31
N ASN A 110 16.23 8.27 3.22
CA ASN A 110 16.00 9.30 4.26
C ASN A 110 14.89 8.98 5.28
N ILE A 111 14.74 7.70 5.64
CA ILE A 111 13.85 7.28 6.73
C ILE A 111 14.41 7.78 8.06
N THR A 112 13.57 8.44 8.85
CA THR A 112 13.86 8.88 10.22
C THR A 112 14.20 7.69 11.11
N LYS A 113 14.95 7.92 12.20
CA LYS A 113 15.29 6.84 13.16
C LYS A 113 14.05 6.14 13.74
N SER A 114 12.95 6.87 13.88
CA SER A 114 11.61 6.35 14.17
C SER A 114 10.89 6.10 12.84
N ASP A 115 11.05 4.91 12.29
CA ASP A 115 10.33 4.45 11.09
C ASP A 115 8.88 4.11 11.44
N LEU A 116 8.10 5.14 11.79
CA LEU A 116 6.74 4.98 12.36
C LEU A 116 5.78 4.27 11.42
N TYR A 117 5.93 4.49 10.10
CA TYR A 117 5.10 3.87 9.06
C TYR A 117 5.69 2.56 8.52
N ASP A 118 6.78 2.05 9.10
CA ASP A 118 7.45 0.82 8.65
C ASP A 118 7.82 0.88 7.16
N ASN A 119 8.19 2.07 6.68
CA ASN A 119 8.48 2.37 5.27
C ASN A 119 9.75 1.65 4.80
N SER A 120 10.65 1.28 5.72
CA SER A 120 11.88 0.58 5.37
C SER A 120 11.64 -0.87 4.99
N VAL A 121 10.48 -1.46 5.37
CA VAL A 121 10.10 -2.87 5.12
C VAL A 121 11.25 -3.85 5.47
N ASN A 122 12.15 -3.45 6.38
CA ASN A 122 13.46 -4.08 6.60
C ASN A 122 13.35 -5.50 7.14
N VAL A 123 12.29 -5.79 7.89
CA VAL A 123 12.06 -7.10 8.51
C VAL A 123 11.61 -8.13 7.46
N ILE A 124 10.95 -7.72 6.37
CA ILE A 124 10.38 -8.65 5.39
C ILE A 124 11.42 -9.04 4.33
N THR A 125 12.30 -8.13 3.92
CA THR A 125 13.34 -8.41 2.93
C THR A 125 14.42 -9.37 3.44
N GLN A 126 14.55 -9.55 4.76
CA GLN A 126 15.59 -10.39 5.38
C GLN A 126 15.11 -11.75 5.90
N ILE A 127 13.80 -12.05 5.96
CA ILE A 127 13.31 -13.30 6.58
C ILE A 127 13.06 -14.37 5.52
N THR A 128 14.11 -15.14 5.19
CA THR A 128 14.04 -16.37 4.39
C THR A 128 14.00 -17.59 5.32
N SER A 129 12.94 -17.74 6.12
CA SER A 129 12.80 -18.85 7.07
C SER A 129 11.48 -19.62 6.88
N PRO A 130 11.50 -20.91 6.49
CA PRO A 130 10.31 -21.76 6.31
C PRO A 130 9.47 -22.00 7.57
N TRP A 131 9.98 -21.67 8.75
CA TRP A 131 9.32 -21.95 10.03
C TRP A 131 8.29 -20.88 10.44
N PHE A 132 8.11 -19.83 9.65
CA PHE A 132 7.27 -18.68 9.99
C PHE A 132 5.80 -18.81 9.55
N VAL A 133 5.40 -19.93 8.94
CA VAL A 133 4.03 -20.19 8.43
C VAL A 133 2.91 -19.96 9.49
N PRO A 134 3.09 -20.28 10.79
CA PRO A 134 2.07 -19.97 11.80
C PRO A 134 2.04 -18.49 12.22
N PHE A 135 3.17 -17.79 12.11
CA PHE A 135 3.24 -16.34 12.33
C PHE A 135 2.69 -15.55 11.13
N ALA A 136 2.75 -16.13 9.93
CA ALA A 136 2.26 -15.54 8.70
C ALA A 136 0.77 -15.18 8.76
N PHE A 137 -0.06 -15.83 9.58
CA PHE A 137 -1.49 -15.50 9.68
C PHE A 137 -1.75 -14.13 10.34
N VAL A 138 -0.86 -13.69 11.24
CA VAL A 138 -0.88 -12.33 11.82
C VAL A 138 -0.20 -11.33 10.88
N THR A 139 0.80 -11.78 10.12
CA THR A 139 1.48 -10.96 9.10
C THR A 139 0.66 -10.77 7.83
N ILE A 140 -0.28 -11.66 7.48
CA ILE A 140 -1.18 -11.53 6.33
C ILE A 140 -2.13 -10.35 6.51
N GLY A 141 -2.55 -10.06 7.75
CA GLY A 141 -3.22 -8.81 8.09
C GLY A 141 -2.34 -7.62 7.68
N LYS A 142 -1.11 -7.55 8.19
CA LYS A 142 -0.08 -6.55 7.82
C LYS A 142 0.21 -6.48 6.31
N HIS A 143 0.18 -7.59 5.59
CA HIS A 143 0.36 -7.63 4.14
C HIS A 143 -0.81 -7.00 3.38
N VAL A 144 -2.05 -7.18 3.83
CA VAL A 144 -3.19 -6.42 3.27
C VAL A 144 -3.05 -4.93 3.63
N TYR A 145 -2.59 -4.59 4.83
CA TYR A 145 -2.39 -3.20 5.23
C TYR A 145 -1.31 -2.48 4.37
N GLY A 146 -0.11 -3.05 4.23
CA GLY A 146 0.98 -2.43 3.48
C GLY A 146 0.78 -2.42 1.96
N LEU A 147 0.16 -3.48 1.40
CA LEU A 147 -0.12 -3.52 -0.04
C LEU A 147 -1.19 -2.48 -0.42
N VAL A 148 -2.22 -2.29 0.40
CA VAL A 148 -3.28 -1.32 0.12
C VAL A 148 -2.84 0.12 0.43
N GLU A 149 -1.90 0.33 1.36
CA GLU A 149 -1.27 1.64 1.61
C GLU A 149 -0.34 2.06 0.45
N SER A 150 0.43 1.12 -0.11
CA SER A 150 1.23 1.36 -1.34
C SER A 150 0.35 1.70 -2.56
N LEU A 151 -0.89 1.21 -2.60
CA LEU A 151 -1.88 1.53 -3.62
C LEU A 151 -2.53 2.91 -3.43
N GLN A 152 -2.38 3.54 -2.25
CA GLN A 152 -3.07 4.79 -1.89
C GLN A 152 -2.12 5.83 -1.26
N CYS A 153 -0.86 5.91 -1.67
CA CYS A 153 -0.06 7.11 -1.41
C CYS A 153 -0.55 8.26 -2.32
N ALA A 154 -1.67 8.88 -1.93
CA ALA A 154 -1.93 10.26 -2.30
C ALA A 154 -0.91 11.12 -1.56
N LYS A 155 0.26 11.25 -2.17
CA LYS A 155 1.36 12.09 -1.70
C LYS A 155 0.88 13.55 -1.65
N VAL A 156 0.41 13.99 -0.49
CA VAL A 156 0.29 15.41 -0.13
C VAL A 156 1.31 15.65 0.97
N SER A 157 2.53 15.94 0.55
CA SER A 157 3.58 16.46 1.43
C SER A 157 3.24 17.90 1.77
N ASP A 158 2.41 18.11 2.78
CA ASP A 158 2.24 19.41 3.42
C ASP A 158 3.25 19.58 4.55
N GLY A 159 3.72 20.81 4.79
CA GLY A 159 4.76 21.09 5.79
C GLY A 159 4.36 20.70 7.23
N ASP A 160 3.06 20.59 7.49
CA ASP A 160 2.53 20.20 8.80
C ASP A 160 2.42 18.67 8.98
N ALA A 161 2.34 17.89 7.89
CA ALA A 161 2.41 16.42 7.92
C ALA A 161 3.80 15.95 8.38
N SER A 162 4.85 16.59 7.87
CA SER A 162 6.25 16.29 8.23
C SER A 162 6.53 16.52 9.72
N LYS A 163 5.96 17.57 10.33
CA LYS A 163 6.17 17.86 11.77
C LYS A 163 5.49 16.82 12.67
N ARG A 164 4.31 16.33 12.28
CA ARG A 164 3.61 15.27 13.03
C ARG A 164 4.36 13.94 12.94
N TYR A 165 4.94 13.66 11.77
CA TYR A 165 5.80 12.50 11.58
C TYR A 165 7.05 12.54 12.47
N GLU A 166 7.71 13.70 12.60
CA GLU A 166 8.84 13.89 13.53
C GLU A 166 8.45 13.70 15.00
N GLN A 167 7.18 13.91 15.34
CA GLN A 167 6.61 13.71 16.68
C GLN A 167 6.08 12.29 16.91
N GLU A 168 6.38 11.35 16.01
CA GLU A 168 5.91 9.95 16.07
C GLU A 168 4.38 9.80 16.02
N VAL A 169 3.69 10.73 15.35
CA VAL A 169 2.23 10.74 15.22
C VAL A 169 1.80 10.37 13.80
N MET A 170 1.01 9.30 13.66
CA MET A 170 0.45 8.86 12.38
C MET A 170 -0.61 9.84 11.83
N GLU A 171 -0.75 9.94 10.51
CA GLU A 171 -1.70 10.81 9.83
C GLU A 171 -2.80 10.03 9.12
N PHE A 172 -4.06 10.42 9.37
CA PHE A 172 -5.25 9.75 8.82
C PHE A 172 -6.20 10.76 8.14
N GLY A 173 -5.69 11.48 7.13
CA GLY A 173 -6.33 12.71 6.62
C GLY A 173 -7.31 12.59 5.44
N SER A 174 -7.78 11.39 5.05
CA SER A 174 -8.83 11.30 4.01
C SER A 174 -9.76 10.09 4.20
N ALA A 175 -11.05 10.28 3.95
CA ALA A 175 -12.07 9.23 4.05
C ALA A 175 -11.92 8.19 2.92
N SER A 176 -10.93 7.31 3.03
CA SER A 176 -10.76 6.16 2.16
C SER A 176 -11.52 4.95 2.72
N SER A 177 -12.06 4.12 1.83
CA SER A 177 -12.69 2.84 2.18
C SER A 177 -11.76 1.93 2.99
N ILE A 178 -10.44 2.11 2.85
CA ILE A 178 -9.46 1.34 3.62
C ILE A 178 -9.58 1.62 5.12
N PHE A 179 -9.66 2.89 5.53
CA PHE A 179 -9.70 3.25 6.95
C PHE A 179 -10.97 2.75 7.62
N VAL A 180 -12.07 2.62 6.88
CA VAL A 180 -13.29 1.96 7.37
C VAL A 180 -13.03 0.50 7.71
N ILE A 181 -12.31 -0.23 6.86
CA ILE A 181 -11.96 -1.64 7.10
C ILE A 181 -11.02 -1.76 8.31
N ILE A 182 -9.95 -0.96 8.35
CA ILE A 182 -8.97 -0.95 9.46
C ILE A 182 -9.67 -0.66 10.79
N ALA A 183 -10.46 0.43 10.84
CA ALA A 183 -11.20 0.83 12.02
C ALA A 183 -12.23 -0.23 12.43
N SER A 184 -12.91 -0.88 11.47
CA SER A 184 -13.88 -1.95 11.78
C SER A 184 -13.21 -3.16 12.43
N ILE A 185 -12.06 -3.59 11.93
CA ILE A 185 -11.28 -4.70 12.49
C ILE A 185 -10.76 -4.35 13.89
N ALA A 186 -10.20 -3.14 14.05
CA ALA A 186 -9.75 -2.65 15.36
C ALA A 186 -10.90 -2.62 16.37
N MET A 187 -12.06 -2.08 16.00
CA MET A 187 -13.25 -2.02 16.86
C MET A 187 -13.80 -3.40 17.20
N LEU A 188 -13.82 -4.34 16.25
CA LEU A 188 -14.24 -5.71 16.48
C LEU A 188 -13.33 -6.43 17.49
N ASN A 189 -12.00 -6.30 17.32
CA ASN A 189 -11.03 -6.88 18.25
C ASN A 189 -11.18 -6.32 19.68
N LEU A 190 -11.45 -5.01 19.80
CA LEU A 190 -11.72 -4.37 21.09
C LEU A 190 -13.02 -4.93 21.72
N PHE A 191 -14.10 -5.06 20.95
CA PHE A 191 -15.35 -5.63 21.44
C PHE A 191 -15.24 -7.09 21.83
N CYS A 192 -14.50 -7.90 21.06
CA CYS A 192 -14.22 -9.28 21.42
C CYS A 192 -13.42 -9.39 22.72
N LEU A 193 -12.42 -8.53 22.93
CA LEU A 193 -11.65 -8.50 24.18
C LEU A 193 -12.52 -8.11 25.38
N VAL A 194 -13.30 -7.03 25.26
CA VAL A 194 -14.21 -6.56 26.33
C VAL A 194 -15.31 -7.59 26.62
N GLY A 195 -15.90 -8.18 25.58
CA GLY A 195 -16.91 -9.22 25.70
C GLY A 195 -16.37 -10.50 26.34
N GLY A 196 -15.18 -10.95 25.93
CA GLY A 196 -14.49 -12.10 26.51
C GLY A 196 -14.14 -11.89 27.99
N LEU A 197 -13.64 -10.71 28.34
CA LEU A 197 -13.32 -10.36 29.72
C LEU A 197 -14.59 -10.26 30.59
N ARG A 198 -15.68 -9.67 30.06
CA ARG A 198 -16.98 -9.63 30.75
C ARG A 198 -17.50 -11.03 31.03
N ARG A 199 -17.45 -11.93 30.03
CA ARG A 199 -17.91 -13.31 30.18
C ARG A 199 -17.09 -14.08 31.21
N LEU A 200 -15.77 -13.89 31.21
CA LEU A 200 -14.88 -14.48 32.21
C LEU A 200 -15.22 -14.02 33.64
N VAL A 201 -15.55 -12.74 33.83
CA VAL A 201 -15.94 -12.17 35.13
C VAL A 201 -17.32 -12.68 35.59
N VAL A 202 -18.28 -12.83 34.66
CA VAL A 202 -19.66 -13.24 34.97
C VAL A 202 -19.80 -14.75 35.16
N ASP A 203 -19.17 -15.56 34.30
CA ASP A 203 -19.39 -17.01 34.21
C ASP A 203 -18.27 -17.85 34.87
N GLY A 204 -17.02 -17.36 34.89
CA GLY A 204 -15.84 -18.23 35.01
C GLY A 204 -15.02 -18.14 36.30
N GLY A 205 -15.11 -17.04 37.05
CA GLY A 205 -14.20 -16.79 38.20
C GLY A 205 -12.71 -16.97 37.83
N ILE A 206 -11.83 -17.13 38.82
CA ILE A 206 -10.38 -17.31 38.59
C ILE A 206 -10.07 -18.66 37.89
N ILE A 207 -10.99 -19.62 37.92
CA ILE A 207 -10.81 -20.97 37.35
C ILE A 207 -10.89 -20.95 35.81
N GLY A 208 -11.63 -19.99 35.22
CA GLY A 208 -11.71 -19.81 33.77
C GLY A 208 -10.50 -19.11 33.13
N LEU A 209 -9.55 -18.60 33.94
CA LEU A 209 -8.43 -17.78 33.47
C LEU A 209 -7.27 -18.60 32.89
N GLU A 210 -6.91 -19.71 33.52
CA GLU A 210 -5.78 -20.54 33.09
C GLU A 210 -5.85 -21.00 31.61
N PRO A 211 -6.97 -21.56 31.11
CA PRO A 211 -7.04 -22.00 29.72
C PRO A 211 -7.14 -20.84 28.72
N LEU A 212 -7.53 -19.63 29.15
CA LEU A 212 -7.77 -18.47 28.29
C LEU A 212 -6.66 -17.41 28.36
N PHE A 213 -5.66 -17.60 29.21
CA PHE A 213 -4.61 -16.60 29.47
C PHE A 213 -3.87 -16.18 28.20
N ILE A 214 -3.41 -17.15 27.40
CA ILE A 214 -2.68 -16.88 26.16
C ILE A 214 -3.57 -16.17 25.14
N GLN A 215 -4.85 -16.54 25.05
CA GLN A 215 -5.80 -15.93 24.14
C GLN A 215 -6.12 -14.48 24.53
N ILE A 216 -6.30 -14.20 25.82
CA ILE A 216 -6.51 -12.84 26.34
C ILE A 216 -5.26 -11.99 26.12
N LEU A 217 -4.07 -12.55 26.37
CA LEU A 217 -2.79 -11.87 26.12
C LEU A 217 -2.62 -11.52 24.64
N LEU A 218 -2.88 -12.47 23.73
CA LEU A 218 -2.79 -12.26 22.29
C LEU A 218 -3.80 -11.20 21.81
N CYS A 219 -5.06 -11.30 22.24
CA CYS A 219 -6.08 -10.30 21.92
C CYS A 219 -5.72 -8.91 22.48
N GLY A 220 -5.16 -8.85 23.69
CA GLY A 220 -4.67 -7.61 24.30
C GLY A 220 -3.53 -6.97 23.50
N LEU A 221 -2.57 -7.76 23.04
CA LEU A 221 -1.48 -7.30 22.17
C LEU A 221 -2.02 -6.78 20.82
N VAL A 222 -2.97 -7.48 20.21
CA VAL A 222 -3.62 -7.05 18.96
C VAL A 222 -4.37 -5.72 19.14
N VAL A 223 -5.05 -5.52 20.28
CA VAL A 223 -5.71 -4.25 20.60
C VAL A 223 -4.66 -3.16 20.84
N ALA A 224 -3.56 -3.45 21.55
CA ALA A 224 -2.49 -2.48 21.80
C ALA A 224 -1.82 -2.00 20.50
N ILE A 225 -1.63 -2.88 19.51
CA ILE A 225 -1.10 -2.50 18.19
C ILE A 225 -2.02 -1.50 17.46
N HIS A 226 -3.34 -1.59 17.69
CA HIS A 226 -4.32 -0.66 17.10
C HIS A 226 -4.51 0.63 17.92
N LEU A 227 -3.71 0.88 18.96
CA LEU A 227 -3.86 2.07 19.81
C LEU A 227 -3.88 3.40 19.03
N PRO A 228 -3.00 3.63 18.02
CA PRO A 228 -3.05 4.85 17.21
C PRO A 228 -4.38 5.04 16.45
N ILE A 229 -5.04 3.95 16.09
CA ILE A 229 -6.35 3.98 15.42
C ILE A 229 -7.44 4.39 16.41
N TYR A 230 -7.45 3.87 17.64
CA TYR A 230 -8.42 4.30 18.65
C TYR A 230 -8.22 5.77 19.03
N GLU A 231 -6.98 6.22 19.13
CA GLU A 231 -6.65 7.63 19.35
C GLU A 231 -7.18 8.51 18.20
N ALA A 232 -6.97 8.09 16.95
CA ALA A 232 -7.46 8.79 15.78
C ALA A 232 -9.00 8.78 15.66
N LEU A 233 -9.68 7.73 16.15
CA LEU A 233 -11.16 7.60 16.10
C LEU A 233 -11.88 8.41 17.18
N PHE A 234 -11.34 8.48 18.40
CA PHE A 234 -12.08 8.97 19.56
C PHE A 234 -11.44 10.15 20.30
N ILE A 235 -10.11 10.28 20.27
CA ILE A 235 -9.39 11.21 21.16
C ILE A 235 -8.91 12.44 20.39
N ARG A 236 -8.36 12.24 19.19
CA ARG A 236 -7.76 13.30 18.38
C ARG A 236 -8.81 14.23 17.76
N LYS A 237 -8.45 15.51 17.64
CA LYS A 237 -9.26 16.58 17.01
C LYS A 237 -8.48 17.40 15.99
N ASP A 238 -7.26 16.97 15.68
CA ASP A 238 -6.39 17.58 14.68
C ASP A 238 -6.64 16.98 13.30
N GLU A 239 -5.93 17.48 12.28
CA GLU A 239 -6.05 17.03 10.88
C GLU A 239 -5.63 15.55 10.66
N GLY A 240 -5.01 14.92 11.65
CA GLY A 240 -4.74 13.48 11.64
C GLY A 240 -5.82 12.61 12.31
N SER A 241 -6.94 13.21 12.73
CA SER A 241 -8.11 12.46 13.22
C SER A 241 -8.87 11.79 12.07
N LEU A 242 -9.42 10.61 12.33
CA LEU A 242 -10.24 9.92 11.34
C LEU A 242 -11.59 10.64 11.16
N PRO A 243 -12.13 10.74 9.94
CA PRO A 243 -13.42 11.36 9.70
C PRO A 243 -14.53 10.68 10.50
N LEU A 244 -15.45 11.46 11.08
CA LEU A 244 -16.55 10.93 11.89
C LEU A 244 -17.41 9.87 11.15
N SER A 245 -17.53 9.98 9.82
CA SER A 245 -18.20 8.97 8.99
C SER A 245 -17.56 7.59 9.10
N VAL A 246 -16.23 7.52 9.18
CA VAL A 246 -15.46 6.28 9.38
C VAL A 246 -15.73 5.72 10.77
N THR A 247 -15.77 6.56 11.80
CA THR A 247 -16.07 6.16 13.18
C THR A 247 -17.47 5.55 13.28
N PHE A 248 -18.49 6.19 12.72
CA PHE A 248 -19.86 5.67 12.77
C PHE A 248 -20.03 4.36 11.99
N LEU A 249 -19.44 4.27 10.79
CA LEU A 249 -19.50 3.06 9.97
C LEU A 249 -18.79 1.88 10.64
N SER A 250 -17.57 2.09 11.13
CA SER A 250 -16.78 1.05 11.79
C SER A 250 -17.42 0.56 13.09
N LEU A 251 -17.98 1.48 13.89
CA LEU A 251 -18.74 1.14 15.07
C LEU A 251 -19.99 0.30 14.71
N GLY A 252 -20.73 0.71 13.67
CA GLY A 252 -21.90 -0.01 13.19
C GLY A 252 -21.56 -1.45 12.73
N PHE A 253 -20.52 -1.61 11.92
CA PHE A 253 -20.06 -2.93 11.47
C PHE A 253 -19.58 -3.81 12.62
N ALA A 254 -18.80 -3.26 13.55
CA ALA A 254 -18.29 -4.02 14.69
C ALA A 254 -19.42 -4.45 15.65
N ILE A 255 -20.42 -3.59 15.90
CA ILE A 255 -21.60 -3.95 16.70
C ILE A 255 -22.39 -5.07 16.00
N LEU A 256 -22.68 -4.92 14.70
CA LEU A 256 -23.41 -5.93 13.94
C LEU A 256 -22.69 -7.28 13.95
N ALA A 257 -21.38 -7.29 13.70
CA ALA A 257 -20.56 -8.50 13.69
C ALA A 257 -20.51 -9.14 15.09
N SER A 258 -20.32 -8.36 16.14
CA SER A 258 -20.28 -8.89 17.52
C SER A 258 -21.61 -9.51 17.95
N LEU A 259 -22.75 -8.95 17.54
CA LEU A 259 -24.08 -9.53 17.78
C LEU A 259 -24.27 -10.86 17.03
N LEU A 260 -23.78 -10.97 15.80
CA LEU A 260 -23.86 -12.20 15.00
C LEU A 260 -23.00 -13.34 15.56
N THR A 261 -21.89 -13.04 16.23
CA THR A 261 -21.05 -14.05 16.90
C THR A 261 -21.55 -14.50 18.27
N ILE A 262 -22.57 -13.83 18.83
CA ILE A 262 -23.13 -14.11 20.16
C ILE A 262 -24.45 -14.91 20.09
N VAL A 263 -25.08 -15.00 18.91
CA VAL A 263 -26.24 -15.88 18.62
C VAL A 263 -25.76 -17.22 18.09
#